data_AF-A0A7X3RCQ0-F1
#
_entry.id   AF-A0A7X3RCQ0-F1
#
_cell.length_a   1.000
_cell.length_b   1.000
_cell.length_c   1.000
_cell.angle_alpha   90.00
_cell.angle_beta   90.00
_cell.angle_gamma   90.00
#
_symmetry.space_group_name_H-M   'P 1'
#
loop_
_entity.id
_entity.type
_entity.pdbx_description
1 polymer ?
#
loop_
_entity_poly.entity_id
_entity_poly.type
_entity_poly.pdbx_seq_one_letter_code
_entity_poly.pdbx_strand_id
1 'polypeptide(L)'
;LIGGYVVFVVPFLVSLLFGLLMLVWQGFPLGEPEIFPRVLGLSLISLLYIGVFFAIGTVISTYLDNSKTALIVAFTVWVFAVLITPRVGFLAAKFIAPTQTSQSVYMEKTAMRDDFKAALDKEQHKMVMEMPRNEKGHIHISGEMSKKITERMKPFEAEYRAKFQNYANELDRNYKREIERQEQLGQMLSRITPTSSLIYITTNLTQTGKGKRNIYFQMGDRYYEMLYTDLFSKIIDYTHSRQNRPVQITQPPSLEITTLGETLRQSAIDVLLLCFFAVILTTVAFLKFFRSDI
;
A
#
# COMPACT_ATOMS: atom_id res chain seq x y z
N LEU A 1 -26.00 -1.04 -31.73
CA LEU A 1 -25.02 -1.10 -30.62
C LEU A 1 -23.72 -1.82 -31.01
N ILE A 2 -23.77 -3.09 -31.43
CA ILE A 2 -22.57 -3.89 -31.75
C ILE A 2 -21.68 -3.23 -32.82
N GLY A 3 -22.26 -2.77 -33.94
CA GLY A 3 -21.49 -2.09 -35.00
C GLY A 3 -20.76 -0.83 -34.53
N GLY A 4 -21.38 -0.04 -33.63
CA GLY A 4 -20.74 1.15 -33.06
C GLY A 4 -19.59 0.82 -32.12
N TYR A 5 -19.71 -0.25 -31.34
CA TYR A 5 -18.62 -0.71 -30.46
C TYR A 5 -17.40 -1.19 -31.26
N VAL A 6 -17.62 -1.90 -32.38
CA VAL A 6 -16.53 -2.39 -33.26
C VAL A 6 -15.64 -1.26 -33.78
N VAL A 7 -16.21 -0.08 -34.04
CA VAL A 7 -15.46 1.12 -34.49
C VAL A 7 -14.38 1.53 -33.49
N PHE A 8 -14.57 1.29 -32.19
CA PHE A 8 -13.57 1.59 -31.16
C PHE A 8 -12.64 0.40 -30.88
N VAL A 9 -13.16 -0.83 -30.97
CA VAL A 9 -12.39 -2.05 -30.73
C VAL A 9 -11.30 -2.25 -31.77
N VAL A 10 -11.60 -2.02 -33.06
CA VAL A 10 -10.62 -2.29 -34.13
C VAL A 10 -9.38 -1.41 -34.00
N PRO A 11 -9.46 -0.06 -33.89
CA PRO A 11 -8.27 0.77 -33.69
C PRO A 11 -7.51 0.42 -32.41
N PHE A 12 -8.22 0.10 -31.32
CA PHE A 12 -7.60 -0.32 -30.07
C PHE A 12 -6.79 -1.62 -30.25
N LEU A 13 -7.37 -2.65 -30.87
CA LEU A 13 -6.68 -3.91 -31.11
C LEU A 13 -5.48 -3.74 -32.05
N VAL A 14 -5.60 -2.93 -33.10
CA VAL A 14 -4.48 -2.63 -34.00
C VAL A 14 -3.33 -1.95 -33.22
N SER A 15 -3.65 -0.94 -32.41
CA SER A 15 -2.66 -0.26 -31.58
C SER A 15 -2.02 -1.19 -30.55
N LEU A 16 -2.81 -2.06 -29.91
CA LEU A 16 -2.35 -3.04 -28.94
C LEU A 16 -1.42 -4.07 -29.58
N LEU A 17 -1.78 -4.61 -30.73
CA LEU A 17 -0.95 -5.56 -31.47
C LEU A 17 0.38 -4.93 -31.90
N PHE A 18 0.34 -3.68 -32.36
CA PHE A 18 1.56 -2.96 -32.72
C PHE A 18 2.46 -2.71 -31.50
N GLY A 19 1.89 -2.29 -30.37
CA GLY A 19 2.64 -2.12 -29.12
C GLY A 19 3.23 -3.44 -28.61
N LEU A 20 2.47 -4.54 -28.72
CA LEU A 20 2.91 -5.87 -28.35
C LEU A 20 4.08 -6.34 -29.23
N LEU A 21 3.98 -6.11 -30.54
CA LEU A 21 5.04 -6.42 -31.51
C LEU A 21 6.33 -5.66 -31.18
N MET A 22 6.23 -4.37 -30.85
CA MET A 22 7.37 -3.57 -30.40
C MET A 22 8.00 -4.14 -29.12
N LEU A 23 7.18 -4.60 -28.17
CA LEU A 23 7.65 -5.18 -26.92
C LEU A 23 8.42 -6.49 -27.15
N VAL A 24 7.91 -7.37 -28.03
CA VAL A 24 8.58 -8.61 -28.42
C VAL A 24 9.91 -8.31 -29.10
N TRP A 25 9.94 -7.29 -29.96
CA TRP A 25 11.18 -6.86 -30.62
C TRP A 25 12.24 -6.47 -29.58
N GLN A 26 11.86 -5.79 -28.50
CA GLN A 26 12.76 -5.41 -27.40
C GLN A 26 13.19 -6.60 -26.51
N GLY A 27 12.75 -7.82 -26.81
CA GLY A 27 13.11 -9.03 -26.07
C GLY A 27 12.18 -9.32 -24.88
N PHE A 28 10.97 -8.76 -24.83
CA PHE A 28 10.02 -9.07 -23.77
C PHE A 28 9.52 -10.52 -23.89
N PRO A 29 9.58 -11.33 -22.81
CA PRO A 29 9.30 -12.76 -22.86
C PRO A 29 7.80 -13.07 -22.82
N LEU A 30 7.05 -12.69 -23.87
CA LEU A 30 5.60 -12.96 -23.96
C LEU A 30 5.23 -14.44 -23.91
N GLY A 31 6.14 -15.32 -24.34
CA GLY A 31 5.92 -16.77 -24.35
C GLY A 31 5.90 -17.40 -22.96
N GLU A 32 6.24 -16.66 -21.91
CA GLU A 32 6.17 -17.18 -20.55
C GLU A 32 4.71 -17.47 -20.14
N PRO A 33 4.43 -18.66 -19.58
CA PRO A 33 3.08 -19.10 -19.25
C PRO A 33 2.40 -18.22 -18.18
N GLU A 34 3.16 -17.42 -17.44
CA GLU A 34 2.62 -16.46 -16.47
C GLU A 34 2.30 -15.09 -17.08
N ILE A 35 3.00 -14.70 -18.15
CA ILE A 35 2.92 -13.35 -18.74
C ILE A 35 1.80 -13.29 -19.78
N PHE A 36 1.74 -14.29 -20.67
CA PHE A 36 0.70 -14.37 -21.69
C PHE A 36 -0.73 -14.19 -21.15
N PRO A 37 -1.18 -14.94 -20.12
CA PRO A 37 -2.54 -14.79 -19.59
C PRO A 37 -2.78 -13.43 -18.91
N ARG A 38 -1.74 -12.77 -18.39
CA ARG A 38 -1.87 -11.40 -17.84
C ARG A 38 -2.12 -10.38 -18.94
N VAL A 39 -1.37 -10.46 -20.03
CA VAL A 39 -1.53 -9.59 -21.20
C VAL A 39 -2.91 -9.81 -21.84
N LEU A 40 -3.35 -11.07 -21.95
CA LEU A 40 -4.70 -11.39 -22.39
C LEU A 40 -5.77 -10.81 -21.45
N GLY A 41 -5.60 -10.96 -20.13
CA GLY A 41 -6.50 -10.38 -19.13
C GLY A 41 -6.58 -8.85 -19.20
N LEU A 42 -5.45 -8.18 -19.40
CA LEU A 42 -5.38 -6.73 -19.62
C LEU A 42 -6.12 -6.30 -20.89
N SER A 43 -6.01 -7.10 -21.94
CA SER A 43 -6.70 -6.84 -23.21
C SER A 43 -8.21 -6.99 -23.04
N LEU A 44 -8.67 -8.07 -22.42
CA LEU A 44 -10.08 -8.33 -22.15
C LEU A 44 -10.72 -7.26 -21.25
N ILE A 45 -10.03 -6.85 -20.18
CA ILE A 45 -10.59 -5.83 -19.29
C ILE A 45 -10.62 -4.44 -19.94
N SER A 46 -9.66 -4.13 -20.81
CA SER A 46 -9.65 -2.90 -21.60
C SER A 46 -10.82 -2.87 -22.58
N LEU A 47 -11.11 -3.99 -23.26
CA LEU A 47 -12.28 -4.10 -24.13
C LEU A 47 -13.59 -3.91 -23.35
N LEU A 48 -13.72 -4.53 -22.17
CA LEU A 48 -14.88 -4.35 -21.31
C LEU A 48 -15.05 -2.88 -20.90
N TYR A 49 -13.96 -2.21 -20.53
CA TYR A 49 -13.96 -0.80 -20.17
C TYR A 49 -14.38 0.12 -21.34
N ILE A 50 -13.86 -0.11 -22.55
CA ILE A 50 -14.31 0.59 -23.75
C ILE A 50 -15.82 0.37 -23.95
N GLY A 51 -16.31 -0.85 -23.70
CA GLY A 51 -17.73 -1.17 -23.77
C GLY A 51 -18.58 -0.37 -22.78
N VAL A 52 -18.11 -0.21 -21.54
CA VAL A 52 -18.76 0.64 -20.54
C VAL A 52 -18.84 2.09 -21.00
N PHE A 53 -17.73 2.68 -21.47
CA PHE A 53 -17.73 4.09 -21.94
C PHE A 53 -18.57 4.30 -23.19
N PHE A 54 -18.55 3.34 -24.11
CA PHE A 54 -19.45 3.33 -25.26
C PHE A 54 -20.92 3.29 -24.83
N ALA A 55 -21.27 2.48 -23.83
CA ALA A 55 -22.62 2.41 -23.28
C ALA A 55 -23.03 3.73 -22.61
N ILE A 56 -22.14 4.37 -21.82
CA ILE A 56 -22.38 5.70 -21.24
C ILE A 56 -22.66 6.72 -22.35
N GLY A 57 -21.79 6.80 -23.37
CA GLY A 57 -21.96 7.73 -24.48
C GLY A 57 -23.27 7.49 -25.24
N THR A 58 -23.64 6.22 -25.41
CA THR A 58 -24.92 5.86 -26.06
C THR A 58 -26.12 6.27 -25.22
N VAL A 59 -26.11 6.02 -23.91
CA VAL A 59 -27.15 6.49 -22.99
C VAL A 59 -27.30 8.00 -23.12
N ILE A 60 -26.22 8.77 -22.98
CA ILE A 60 -26.26 10.24 -23.08
C ILE A 60 -26.82 10.70 -24.42
N SER A 61 -26.42 10.06 -25.52
CA SER A 61 -26.92 10.37 -26.86
C SER A 61 -28.41 10.06 -27.04
N THR A 62 -28.97 9.07 -26.33
CA THR A 62 -30.41 8.76 -26.40
C THR A 62 -31.29 9.70 -25.57
N TYR A 63 -30.70 10.44 -24.61
CA TYR A 63 -31.44 11.40 -23.77
C TYR A 63 -31.41 12.83 -24.31
N LEU A 64 -30.55 13.13 -25.29
CA LEU A 64 -30.32 14.49 -25.78
C LEU A 64 -30.62 14.57 -27.27
N ASP A 65 -31.60 15.40 -27.64
CA ASP A 65 -32.07 15.52 -29.03
C ASP A 65 -31.07 16.25 -29.95
N ASN A 66 -30.12 17.00 -29.37
CA ASN A 66 -29.13 17.79 -30.10
C ASN A 66 -27.72 17.21 -29.98
N SER A 67 -27.11 16.83 -31.10
CA SER A 67 -25.76 16.21 -31.13
C SER A 67 -24.67 17.07 -30.50
N LYS A 68 -24.76 18.41 -30.65
CA LYS A 68 -23.80 19.35 -30.02
C LYS A 68 -23.90 19.32 -28.50
N THR A 69 -25.12 19.33 -27.97
CA THR A 69 -25.38 19.29 -26.52
C THR A 69 -25.00 17.92 -25.95
N ALA A 70 -25.31 16.83 -26.67
CA ALA A 70 -24.89 15.48 -26.30
C ALA A 70 -23.38 15.35 -26.14
N LEU A 71 -22.61 15.92 -27.08
CA LEU A 71 -21.16 15.91 -27.01
C LEU A 71 -20.64 16.69 -25.79
N ILE A 72 -21.16 17.89 -25.53
CA ILE A 72 -20.75 18.71 -24.38
C ILE A 72 -21.04 17.99 -23.07
N VAL A 73 -22.26 17.44 -22.92
CA VAL A 73 -22.67 16.72 -21.71
C VAL A 73 -21.85 15.44 -21.53
N ALA A 74 -21.62 14.66 -22.58
CA ALA A 74 -20.78 13.46 -22.53
C ALA A 74 -19.36 13.79 -22.08
N PHE A 75 -18.78 14.86 -22.61
CA PHE A 75 -17.45 15.31 -22.21
C PHE A 75 -17.40 15.77 -20.75
N THR A 76 -18.42 16.53 -20.30
CA THR A 76 -18.54 16.92 -18.89
C THR A 76 -18.63 15.70 -17.97
N VAL A 77 -19.54 14.77 -18.25
CA VAL A 77 -19.71 13.54 -17.47
C VAL A 77 -18.41 12.72 -17.47
N TRP A 78 -17.75 12.61 -18.61
CA TRP A 78 -16.44 11.95 -18.71
C TRP A 78 -15.39 12.61 -17.81
N VAL A 79 -15.25 13.94 -17.82
CA VAL A 79 -14.30 14.66 -16.96
C VAL A 79 -14.58 14.36 -15.48
N PHE A 80 -15.84 14.45 -15.04
CA PHE A 80 -16.18 14.17 -13.65
C PHE A 80 -15.92 12.71 -13.28
N ALA A 81 -16.36 11.77 -14.11
CA ALA A 81 -16.23 10.33 -13.86
C ALA A 81 -14.78 9.84 -13.88
N VAL A 82 -13.95 10.36 -14.79
CA VAL A 82 -12.57 9.88 -15.01
C VAL A 82 -11.54 10.66 -14.19
N LEU A 83 -11.68 11.99 -14.08
CA LEU A 83 -10.64 12.83 -13.47
C LEU A 83 -10.95 13.19 -12.01
N ILE A 84 -12.21 13.51 -11.70
CA ILE A 84 -12.57 14.08 -10.40
C ILE A 84 -12.92 12.98 -9.39
N THR A 85 -13.90 12.14 -9.72
CA THR A 85 -14.45 11.16 -8.77
C THR A 85 -13.41 10.18 -8.22
N PRO A 86 -12.44 9.65 -8.99
CA PRO A 86 -11.40 8.78 -8.44
C PRO A 86 -10.59 9.46 -7.32
N ARG A 87 -10.34 10.76 -7.45
CA ARG A 87 -9.62 11.56 -6.44
C ARG A 87 -10.51 11.89 -5.23
N VAL A 88 -11.77 12.22 -5.48
CA VAL A 88 -12.75 12.53 -4.43
C VAL A 88 -12.97 11.34 -3.50
N GLY A 89 -12.95 10.10 -4.01
CA GLY A 89 -13.04 8.90 -3.16
C GLY A 89 -11.96 8.83 -2.08
N PHE A 90 -10.71 9.13 -2.43
CA PHE A 90 -9.62 9.20 -1.45
C PHE A 90 -9.71 10.40 -0.52
N LEU A 91 -10.20 11.55 -1.01
CA LEU A 91 -10.40 12.73 -0.18
C LEU A 91 -11.49 12.49 0.87
N ALA A 92 -12.61 11.89 0.48
CA ALA A 92 -13.70 11.51 1.38
C ALA A 92 -13.22 10.51 2.45
N ALA A 93 -12.37 9.55 2.06
CA ALA A 93 -11.79 8.62 3.03
C ALA A 93 -10.92 9.30 4.09
N LYS A 94 -10.20 10.38 3.74
CA LYS A 94 -9.45 11.18 4.72
C LYS A 94 -10.34 11.88 5.75
N PHE A 95 -11.53 12.31 5.33
CA PHE A 95 -12.50 12.92 6.24
C PHE A 95 -13.20 11.89 7.14
N ILE A 96 -13.54 10.71 6.60
CA ILE A 96 -14.26 9.66 7.34
C ILE A 96 -13.33 8.91 8.29
N ALA A 97 -12.10 8.62 7.86
CA ALA A 97 -11.08 7.95 8.64
C ALA A 97 -9.83 8.84 8.68
N PRO A 98 -9.79 9.86 9.55
CA PRO A 98 -8.57 10.62 9.78
C PRO A 98 -7.48 9.67 10.29
N THR A 99 -6.27 9.88 9.81
CA THR A 99 -5.08 9.11 10.18
C THR A 99 -4.11 10.03 10.87
N GLN A 100 -3.38 9.50 11.86
CA GLN A 100 -2.25 10.23 12.43
C GLN A 100 -1.23 10.57 11.34
N THR A 101 -0.43 11.62 11.54
CA THR A 101 0.65 11.94 10.61
C THR A 101 1.90 11.12 10.97
N SER A 102 2.73 10.78 9.98
CA SER A 102 4.02 10.14 10.26
C SER A 102 4.87 10.96 11.23
N GLN A 103 4.77 12.28 11.16
CA GLN A 103 5.44 13.21 12.06
C GLN A 103 4.92 13.11 13.50
N SER A 104 3.59 13.02 13.73
CA SER A 104 3.05 12.89 15.08
C SER A 104 3.48 11.57 15.74
N VAL A 105 3.46 10.47 14.99
CA VAL A 105 3.95 9.16 15.48
C VAL A 105 5.45 9.22 15.81
N TYR A 106 6.26 9.87 14.96
CA TYR A 106 7.69 10.04 15.23
C TYR A 106 7.96 10.92 16.45
N MET A 107 7.21 12.02 16.59
CA MET A 107 7.31 12.92 17.73
C MET A 107 6.90 12.23 19.02
N GLU A 108 5.84 11.43 19.01
CA GLU A 108 5.38 10.67 20.16
C GLU A 108 6.43 9.61 20.57
N LYS A 109 7.01 8.88 19.62
CA LYS A 109 8.12 7.97 19.90
C LYS A 109 9.35 8.68 20.47
N THR A 110 9.66 9.87 19.96
CA THR A 110 10.82 10.65 20.39
C THR A 110 10.61 11.21 21.80
N ALA A 111 9.45 11.80 22.06
CA ALA A 111 9.06 12.29 23.38
C ALA A 111 9.11 11.16 24.42
N MET A 112 8.57 9.98 24.07
CA MET A 112 8.63 8.82 24.94
C MET A 112 10.08 8.37 25.19
N ARG A 113 10.94 8.35 24.15
CA ARG A 113 12.37 8.02 24.30
C ARG A 113 13.08 8.99 25.24
N ASP A 114 12.77 10.27 25.14
CA ASP A 114 13.35 11.32 25.97
C ASP A 114 12.87 11.23 27.43
N ASP A 115 11.58 10.95 27.65
CA ASP A 115 11.01 10.66 28.98
C ASP A 115 11.67 9.44 29.62
N PHE A 116 11.90 8.37 28.84
CA PHE A 116 12.61 7.18 29.32
C PHE A 116 14.06 7.48 29.69
N LYS A 117 14.75 8.28 28.89
CA LYS A 117 16.12 8.70 29.19
C LYS A 117 16.18 9.52 30.49
N ALA A 118 15.25 10.46 30.66
CA ALA A 118 15.15 11.26 31.87
C ALA A 118 14.83 10.42 33.13
N ALA A 119 13.97 9.40 33.01
CA ALA A 119 13.65 8.48 34.10
C ALA A 119 14.88 7.64 34.52
N LEU A 120 15.64 7.12 33.55
CA LEU A 120 16.87 6.38 33.81
C LEU A 120 17.95 7.25 34.46
N ASP A 121 18.15 8.47 33.95
CA ASP A 121 19.11 9.42 34.52
C ASP A 121 18.75 9.77 35.97
N LYS A 122 17.46 9.90 36.29
CA LYS A 122 16.97 10.20 37.65
C LYS A 122 17.22 9.04 38.62
N GLU A 123 16.93 7.80 38.21
CA GLU A 123 17.19 6.62 39.05
C GLU A 123 18.69 6.37 39.24
N GLN A 124 19.49 6.56 38.18
CA GLN A 124 20.94 6.51 38.27
C GLN A 124 21.47 7.57 39.24
N HIS A 125 20.98 8.80 39.15
CA HIS A 125 21.38 9.89 40.04
C HIS A 125 21.02 9.61 41.51
N LYS A 126 19.83 9.06 41.77
CA LYS A 126 19.40 8.65 43.12
C LYS A 126 20.31 7.56 43.68
N MET A 127 20.64 6.54 42.89
CA MET A 127 21.56 5.48 43.30
C MET A 127 22.99 5.99 43.58
N VAL A 128 23.46 7.00 42.85
CA VAL A 128 24.75 7.66 43.11
C VAL A 128 24.71 8.49 44.40
N MET A 129 23.58 9.12 44.72
CA MET A 129 23.39 9.93 45.94
C MET A 129 23.22 9.11 47.21
N GLU A 130 22.64 7.90 47.13
CA GLU A 130 22.49 6.97 48.25
C GLU A 130 23.80 6.27 48.66
N MET A 131 24.90 6.56 47.96
CA MET A 131 26.20 5.94 48.21
C MET A 131 26.96 6.62 49.35
N PRO A 132 27.70 5.87 50.17
CA PRO A 132 28.48 6.42 51.27
C PRO A 132 29.57 7.38 50.73
N ARG A 133 29.60 8.60 51.27
CA ARG A 133 30.63 9.60 50.95
C ARG A 133 31.91 9.26 51.72
N ASN A 134 33.07 9.39 51.06
CA ASN A 134 34.35 9.28 51.76
C ASN A 134 34.52 10.43 52.78
N GLU A 135 35.49 10.30 53.70
CA GLU A 135 35.79 11.27 54.77
C GLU A 135 35.99 12.73 54.30
N LYS A 136 36.26 12.95 53.00
CA LYS A 136 36.39 14.28 52.37
C LYS A 136 35.12 14.80 51.69
N GLY A 137 33.98 14.12 51.85
CA GLY A 137 32.70 14.50 51.25
C GLY A 137 32.55 14.18 49.75
N HIS A 138 33.56 13.55 49.13
CA HIS A 138 33.57 13.24 47.71
C HIS A 138 33.03 11.82 47.44
N ILE A 139 32.26 11.67 46.36
CA ILE A 139 31.85 10.36 45.83
C ILE A 139 33.02 9.80 45.04
N HIS A 140 33.65 8.72 45.52
CA HIS A 140 34.70 8.03 44.77
C HIS A 140 34.08 6.81 44.08
N ILE A 141 33.84 6.91 42.77
CA ILE A 141 33.34 5.78 41.97
C ILE A 141 34.54 4.89 41.61
N SER A 142 34.82 3.90 42.45
CA SER A 142 35.75 2.81 42.12
C SER A 142 35.20 1.94 40.98
N GLY A 143 36.07 1.25 40.23
CA GLY A 143 35.66 0.34 39.15
C GLY A 143 34.70 -0.78 39.59
N GLU A 144 34.83 -1.28 40.82
CA GLU A 144 33.88 -2.23 41.41
C GLU A 144 32.53 -1.59 41.75
N MET A 145 32.55 -0.31 42.16
CA MET A 145 31.34 0.44 42.46
C MET A 145 30.53 0.72 41.20
N SER A 146 31.22 1.11 40.12
CA SER A 146 30.62 1.29 38.78
C SER A 146 29.94 -0.01 38.30
N LYS A 147 30.60 -1.17 38.44
CA LYS A 147 29.99 -2.47 38.13
C LYS A 147 28.72 -2.73 38.94
N LYS A 148 28.70 -2.41 40.23
CA LYS A 148 27.55 -2.63 41.11
C LYS A 148 26.36 -1.72 40.76
N ILE A 149 26.60 -0.48 40.34
CA ILE A 149 25.56 0.42 39.80
C ILE A 149 25.01 -0.16 38.50
N THR A 150 25.87 -0.55 37.56
CA THR A 150 25.46 -1.12 36.28
C THR A 150 24.64 -2.39 36.46
N GLU A 151 25.03 -3.29 37.36
CA GLU A 151 24.26 -4.51 37.65
C GLU A 151 22.89 -4.22 38.26
N ARG A 152 22.78 -3.18 39.10
CA ARG A 152 21.50 -2.76 39.68
C ARG A 152 20.61 -2.02 38.68
N MET A 153 21.21 -1.32 37.71
CA MET A 153 20.50 -0.66 36.61
C MET A 153 19.99 -1.63 35.55
N LYS A 154 20.70 -2.73 35.27
CA LYS A 154 20.32 -3.75 34.27
C LYS A 154 18.83 -4.17 34.31
N PRO A 155 18.24 -4.57 35.45
CA PRO A 155 16.83 -4.96 35.48
C PRO A 155 15.88 -3.78 35.21
N PHE A 156 16.21 -2.58 35.68
CA PHE A 156 15.44 -1.37 35.38
C PHE A 156 15.51 -1.01 33.89
N GLU A 157 16.71 -0.99 33.31
CA GLU A 157 16.90 -0.76 31.88
C GLU A 157 16.16 -1.80 31.03
N ALA A 158 16.18 -3.07 31.43
CA ALA A 158 15.45 -4.14 30.75
C ALA A 158 13.92 -3.94 30.83
N GLU A 159 13.38 -3.60 32.00
CA GLU A 159 11.96 -3.31 32.18
C GLU A 159 11.51 -2.11 31.35
N TYR A 160 12.26 -1.01 31.40
CA TYR A 160 11.95 0.21 30.64
C TYR A 160 12.11 0.02 29.13
N ARG A 161 13.13 -0.73 28.69
CA ARG A 161 13.29 -1.12 27.27
C ARG A 161 12.09 -1.94 26.80
N ALA A 162 11.62 -2.90 27.60
CA ALA A 162 10.44 -3.69 27.26
C ALA A 162 9.18 -2.82 27.17
N LYS A 163 8.98 -1.86 28.10
CA LYS A 163 7.87 -0.90 28.04
C LYS A 163 7.93 -0.03 26.79
N PHE A 164 9.09 0.54 26.46
CA PHE A 164 9.27 1.33 25.24
C PHE A 164 8.98 0.52 23.99
N GLN A 165 9.53 -0.69 23.88
CA GLN A 165 9.30 -1.56 22.73
C GLN A 165 7.82 -1.92 22.59
N ASN A 166 7.15 -2.27 23.69
CA ASN A 166 5.72 -2.60 23.66
C ASN A 166 4.88 -1.41 23.19
N TYR A 167 5.14 -0.21 23.73
CA TYR A 167 4.43 1.02 23.35
C TYR A 167 4.71 1.41 21.90
N ALA A 168 5.97 1.43 21.48
CA ALA A 168 6.35 1.77 20.11
C ALA A 168 5.73 0.80 19.10
N ASN A 169 5.73 -0.50 19.41
CA ASN A 169 5.11 -1.52 18.58
C ASN A 169 3.59 -1.36 18.53
N GLU A 170 2.95 -0.99 19.64
CA GLU A 170 1.51 -0.73 19.69
C GLU A 170 1.12 0.49 18.86
N LEU A 171 1.86 1.59 19.01
CA LEU A 171 1.66 2.82 18.25
C LEU A 171 1.84 2.56 16.75
N ASP A 172 2.87 1.81 16.34
CA ASP A 172 3.07 1.42 14.95
C ASP A 172 1.94 0.54 14.40
N ARG A 173 1.47 -0.44 15.18
CA ARG A 173 0.34 -1.28 14.78
C ARG A 173 -0.94 -0.46 14.60
N ASN A 174 -1.21 0.47 15.51
CA ASN A 174 -2.38 1.33 15.45
C ASN A 174 -2.30 2.26 14.23
N TYR A 175 -1.15 2.90 14.02
CA TYR A 175 -0.90 3.74 12.85
C TYR A 175 -1.06 2.97 11.52
N LYS A 176 -0.48 1.76 11.42
CA LYS A 176 -0.63 0.90 10.23
C LYS A 176 -2.11 0.56 9.99
N ARG A 177 -2.87 0.18 11.03
CA ARG A 177 -4.31 -0.12 10.94
C ARG A 177 -5.15 1.07 10.50
N GLU A 178 -4.85 2.26 11.02
CA GLU A 178 -5.55 3.49 10.63
C GLU A 178 -5.33 3.81 9.14
N ILE A 179 -4.08 3.74 8.67
CA ILE A 179 -3.73 3.93 7.25
C ILE A 179 -4.43 2.89 6.38
N GLU A 180 -4.37 1.62 6.75
CA GLU A 180 -5.00 0.55 5.99
C GLU A 180 -6.51 0.76 5.87
N ARG A 181 -7.17 1.15 6.96
CA ARG A 181 -8.61 1.47 6.96
C ARG A 181 -8.93 2.64 6.05
N GLN A 182 -8.18 3.74 6.15
CA GLN A 182 -8.37 4.92 5.30
C GLN A 182 -8.17 4.58 3.81
N GLU A 183 -7.15 3.80 3.49
CA GLU A 183 -6.87 3.39 2.11
C GLU A 183 -7.93 2.44 1.57
N GLN A 184 -8.43 1.50 2.38
CA GLN A 184 -9.54 0.61 2.01
C GLN A 184 -10.83 1.40 1.73
N LEU A 185 -11.19 2.34 2.60
CA LEU A 185 -12.34 3.22 2.38
C LEU A 185 -12.17 4.06 1.11
N GLY A 186 -10.96 4.59 0.87
CA GLY A 186 -10.65 5.34 -0.35
C GLY A 186 -10.84 4.51 -1.62
N GLN A 187 -10.41 3.25 -1.60
CA GLN A 187 -10.62 2.31 -2.70
C GLN A 187 -12.10 1.96 -2.89
N MET A 188 -12.85 1.72 -1.81
CA MET A 188 -14.28 1.41 -1.89
C MET A 188 -15.09 2.59 -2.44
N LEU A 189 -14.77 3.82 -2.03
CA LEU A 189 -15.45 5.02 -2.50
C LEU A 189 -15.07 5.37 -3.95
N SER A 190 -13.83 5.13 -4.35
CA SER A 190 -13.40 5.40 -5.74
C SER A 190 -14.00 4.41 -6.74
N ARG A 191 -14.24 3.15 -6.32
CA ARG A 191 -14.88 2.08 -7.11
C ARG A 191 -16.29 2.39 -7.63
N ILE A 192 -16.89 3.51 -7.22
CA ILE A 192 -18.12 4.04 -7.82
C ILE A 192 -17.94 4.33 -9.32
N THR A 193 -16.70 4.53 -9.80
CA THR A 193 -16.43 4.77 -11.22
C THR A 193 -15.83 3.55 -11.92
N PRO A 194 -16.18 3.32 -13.21
CA PRO A 194 -15.54 2.30 -14.04
C PRO A 194 -14.02 2.46 -14.14
N THR A 195 -13.53 3.70 -14.11
CA THR A 195 -12.10 4.03 -14.23
C THR A 195 -11.29 3.52 -13.04
N SER A 196 -11.79 3.69 -11.81
CA SER A 196 -11.11 3.19 -10.63
C SER A 196 -11.01 1.66 -10.65
N SER A 197 -12.08 0.95 -11.03
CA SER A 197 -12.04 -0.50 -11.21
C SER A 197 -11.02 -0.95 -12.24
N LEU A 198 -10.94 -0.27 -13.40
CA LEU A 198 -9.91 -0.56 -14.41
C LEU A 198 -8.49 -0.38 -13.86
N ILE A 199 -8.22 0.73 -13.15
CA ILE A 199 -6.90 1.01 -12.56
C ILE A 199 -6.51 -0.08 -11.57
N TYR A 200 -7.41 -0.50 -10.69
CA TYR A 200 -7.11 -1.54 -9.70
C TYR A 200 -6.84 -2.91 -10.32
N ILE A 201 -7.64 -3.32 -11.31
CA ILE A 201 -7.41 -4.58 -12.03
C ILE A 201 -6.08 -4.53 -12.79
N THR A 202 -5.80 -3.42 -13.49
CA THR A 202 -4.60 -3.26 -14.33
C THR A 202 -3.33 -3.26 -13.49
N THR A 203 -3.33 -2.56 -12.36
CA THR A 203 -2.18 -2.53 -11.44
C THR A 203 -1.97 -3.88 -10.75
N ASN A 204 -3.04 -4.61 -10.42
CA ASN A 204 -2.92 -5.98 -9.90
C ASN A 204 -2.38 -6.95 -10.96
N LEU A 205 -2.90 -6.92 -12.19
CA LEU A 205 -2.46 -7.78 -13.30
C LEU A 205 -0.98 -7.56 -13.65
N THR A 206 -0.53 -6.30 -13.65
CA THR A 206 0.87 -5.92 -13.90
C THR A 206 1.77 -6.07 -12.67
N GLN A 207 1.26 -6.56 -11.54
CA GLN A 207 1.97 -6.68 -10.25
C GLN A 207 2.55 -5.36 -9.72
N THR A 208 1.99 -4.22 -10.13
CA THR A 208 2.38 -2.89 -9.64
C THR A 208 1.39 -2.33 -8.61
N GLY A 209 0.36 -3.10 -8.28
CA GLY A 209 -0.69 -2.75 -7.34
C GLY A 209 -0.27 -2.81 -5.87
N LYS A 210 -1.19 -2.34 -5.01
CA LYS A 210 -1.03 -2.31 -3.56
C LYS A 210 -0.70 -3.69 -2.97
N GLY A 211 -1.30 -4.76 -3.48
CA GLY A 211 -1.07 -6.13 -2.98
C GLY A 211 0.41 -6.50 -3.03
N LYS A 212 1.06 -6.29 -4.18
CA LYS A 212 2.50 -6.57 -4.34
C LYS A 212 3.36 -5.66 -3.46
N ARG A 213 3.02 -4.36 -3.37
CA ARG A 213 3.68 -3.42 -2.47
C ARG A 213 3.64 -3.90 -1.02
N ASN A 214 2.47 -4.34 -0.54
CA ASN A 214 2.30 -4.81 0.83
C ASN A 214 3.11 -6.08 1.11
N ILE A 215 3.10 -7.05 0.19
CA ILE A 215 3.92 -8.27 0.30
C ILE A 215 5.41 -7.90 0.37
N TYR A 216 5.86 -6.99 -0.50
CA TYR A 216 7.25 -6.52 -0.51
C TYR A 216 7.67 -5.93 0.85
N PHE A 217 6.87 -5.01 1.42
CA PHE A 217 7.19 -4.42 2.72
C PHE A 217 7.10 -5.43 3.87
N GLN A 218 6.10 -6.33 3.88
CA GLN A 218 6.00 -7.37 4.90
C GLN A 218 7.21 -8.32 4.87
N MET A 219 7.70 -8.65 3.68
CA MET A 219 8.92 -9.43 3.53
C MET A 219 10.16 -8.66 4.00
N GLY A 220 10.21 -7.35 3.72
CA GLY A 220 11.24 -6.47 4.26
C GLY A 220 11.26 -6.44 5.78
N ASP A 221 10.09 -6.29 6.42
CA ASP A 221 9.93 -6.33 7.88
C ASP A 221 10.43 -7.67 8.45
N ARG A 222 10.03 -8.81 7.85
CA ARG A 222 10.52 -10.14 8.27
C ARG A 222 12.03 -10.31 8.10
N TYR A 223 12.57 -9.80 7.00
CA TYR A 223 14.00 -9.84 6.73
C TYR A 223 14.80 -8.99 7.72
N TYR A 224 14.26 -7.83 8.10
CA TYR A 224 14.83 -6.99 9.14
C TYR A 224 14.88 -7.72 10.50
N GLU A 225 13.81 -8.41 10.88
CA GLU A 225 13.78 -9.21 12.13
C GLU A 225 14.80 -10.35 12.12
N MET A 226 14.98 -11.02 10.98
CA MET A 226 16.03 -12.04 10.80
C MET A 226 17.43 -11.41 10.96
N LEU A 227 17.71 -10.27 10.30
CA LEU A 227 18.97 -9.55 10.46
C LEU A 227 19.19 -9.06 11.90
N TYR A 228 18.13 -8.61 12.57
CA TYR A 228 18.22 -8.18 13.96
C TYR A 228 18.65 -9.33 14.87
N THR A 229 18.04 -10.50 14.69
CA THR A 229 18.36 -11.70 15.46
C THR A 229 19.76 -12.23 15.13
N ASP A 230 20.14 -12.29 13.85
CA ASP A 230 21.37 -12.93 13.42
C ASP A 230 22.62 -12.05 13.55
N LEU A 231 22.47 -10.72 13.35
CA LEU A 231 23.55 -9.75 13.25
C LEU A 231 23.48 -8.70 14.37
N PHE A 232 22.42 -7.89 14.42
CA PHE A 232 22.40 -6.70 15.27
C PHE A 232 22.38 -7.00 16.77
N SER A 233 21.68 -8.06 17.18
CA SER A 233 21.66 -8.51 18.58
C SER A 233 23.06 -8.89 19.07
N LYS A 234 23.87 -9.51 18.21
CA LYS A 234 25.22 -10.02 18.54
C LYS A 234 26.28 -8.92 18.46
N ILE A 235 26.08 -7.85 17.68
CA ILE A 235 27.03 -6.72 17.57
C ILE A 235 27.26 -6.03 18.93
N ILE A 236 26.26 -6.01 19.81
CA ILE A 236 26.41 -5.47 21.17
C ILE A 236 27.39 -6.32 22.00
N ASP A 237 27.42 -7.64 21.79
CA ASP A 237 28.38 -8.54 22.44
C ASP A 237 29.79 -8.48 21.80
N TYR A 238 29.87 -8.20 20.50
CA TYR A 238 31.14 -8.09 19.77
C TYR A 238 31.95 -6.83 20.10
N THR A 239 31.31 -5.73 20.53
CA THR A 239 32.05 -4.51 20.91
C THR A 239 32.94 -4.71 22.14
N HIS A 240 32.72 -5.78 22.92
CA HIS A 240 33.56 -6.18 24.06
C HIS A 240 34.55 -7.31 23.71
N SER A 241 34.41 -7.93 22.54
CA SER A 241 35.11 -9.16 22.15
C SER A 241 35.94 -8.92 20.88
N ARG A 242 37.26 -8.75 21.03
CA ARG A 242 38.23 -8.52 19.93
C ARG A 242 38.47 -9.77 19.06
N GLN A 243 37.40 -10.42 18.60
CA GLN A 243 37.47 -11.68 17.87
C GLN A 243 36.72 -11.57 16.53
N ASN A 244 37.49 -11.45 15.44
CA ASN A 244 37.00 -11.46 14.06
C ASN A 244 36.46 -12.86 13.71
N ARG A 245 35.15 -13.08 13.85
CA ARG A 245 34.48 -14.20 13.17
C ARG A 245 33.77 -13.66 11.93
N PRO A 246 33.87 -14.34 10.77
CA PRO A 246 33.12 -13.94 9.59
C PRO A 246 31.62 -14.01 9.90
N VAL A 247 30.91 -12.89 9.76
CA VAL A 247 29.47 -12.87 9.96
C VAL A 247 28.79 -13.27 8.66
N GLN A 248 28.07 -14.38 8.70
CA GLN A 248 27.29 -14.85 7.56
C GLN A 248 25.99 -14.03 7.49
N ILE A 249 25.84 -13.22 6.45
CA ILE A 249 24.63 -12.43 6.23
C ILE A 249 23.58 -13.35 5.60
N THR A 250 22.49 -13.61 6.32
CA THR A 250 21.33 -14.33 5.81
C THR A 250 20.80 -13.60 4.57
N GLN A 251 20.61 -14.30 3.46
CA GLN A 251 20.10 -13.68 2.24
C GLN A 251 18.60 -13.40 2.35
N PRO A 252 18.10 -12.34 1.68
CA PRO A 252 16.67 -12.05 1.69
C PRO A 252 15.90 -13.20 1.01
N PRO A 253 14.73 -13.58 1.55
CA PRO A 253 13.87 -14.56 0.89
C PRO A 253 13.46 -14.04 -0.49
N SER A 254 13.36 -14.96 -1.46
CA SER A 254 12.89 -14.62 -2.81
C SER A 254 11.45 -14.11 -2.76
N LEU A 255 11.17 -13.03 -3.49
CA LEU A 255 9.81 -12.49 -3.62
C LEU A 255 8.92 -13.52 -4.31
N GLU A 256 7.97 -14.08 -3.56
CA GLU A 256 6.95 -14.95 -4.14
C GLU A 256 6.20 -14.20 -5.26
N ILE A 257 6.08 -14.88 -6.40
CA ILE A 257 5.33 -14.38 -7.53
C ILE A 257 3.86 -14.68 -7.28
N THR A 258 3.03 -13.64 -7.20
CA THR A 258 1.59 -13.82 -7.04
C THR A 258 1.05 -14.48 -8.30
N THR A 259 0.43 -15.65 -8.16
CA THR A 259 -0.13 -16.38 -9.31
C THR A 259 -1.26 -15.58 -9.97
N LEU A 260 -1.53 -15.87 -11.25
CA LEU A 260 -2.62 -15.22 -11.98
C LEU A 260 -3.97 -15.46 -11.31
N GLY A 261 -4.24 -16.68 -10.84
CA GLY A 261 -5.49 -17.03 -10.16
C GLY A 261 -5.72 -16.20 -8.91
N GLU A 262 -4.66 -15.98 -8.12
CA GLU A 262 -4.74 -15.13 -6.94
C GLU A 262 -5.01 -13.67 -7.30
N THR A 263 -4.36 -13.18 -8.36
CA THR A 263 -4.54 -11.81 -8.87
C THR A 263 -5.98 -11.57 -9.34
N LEU A 264 -6.56 -12.53 -10.05
CA LEU A 264 -7.96 -12.47 -10.51
C LEU A 264 -8.94 -12.55 -9.35
N ARG A 265 -8.67 -13.40 -8.35
CA ARG A 265 -9.49 -13.49 -7.13
C ARG A 265 -9.49 -12.17 -6.36
N GLN A 266 -8.33 -11.55 -6.19
CA GLN A 266 -8.19 -10.25 -5.53
C GLN A 266 -8.89 -9.12 -6.29
N SER A 267 -8.97 -9.23 -7.62
CA SER A 267 -9.58 -8.22 -8.49
C SER A 267 -11.02 -8.57 -8.90
N ALA A 268 -11.61 -9.63 -8.35
CA ALA A 268 -12.92 -10.14 -8.77
C ALA A 268 -14.03 -9.11 -8.59
N ILE A 269 -13.99 -8.35 -7.48
CA ILE A 269 -14.96 -7.28 -7.20
C ILE A 269 -14.91 -6.21 -8.29
N ASP A 270 -13.72 -5.80 -8.71
CA ASP A 270 -13.55 -4.77 -9.73
C ASP A 270 -14.03 -5.25 -11.11
N VAL A 271 -13.78 -6.52 -11.45
CA VAL A 271 -14.30 -7.13 -12.69
C VAL A 271 -15.83 -7.20 -12.65
N LEU A 272 -16.41 -7.65 -11.53
CA LEU A 272 -17.86 -7.70 -11.34
C LEU A 272 -18.50 -6.33 -11.46
N LEU A 273 -17.88 -5.28 -10.89
CA LEU A 273 -18.35 -3.91 -11.02
C LEU A 273 -18.35 -3.43 -12.47
N LEU A 274 -17.28 -3.70 -13.24
CA LEU A 274 -17.24 -3.36 -14.66
C LEU A 274 -18.31 -4.10 -15.47
N CYS A 275 -18.51 -5.39 -15.21
CA CYS A 275 -19.59 -6.16 -15.82
C CYS A 275 -20.96 -5.57 -15.45
N PHE A 276 -21.17 -5.22 -14.18
CA PHE A 276 -22.39 -4.61 -13.69
C PHE A 276 -22.68 -3.27 -14.39
N PHE A 277 -21.67 -2.39 -14.51
CA PHE A 277 -21.80 -1.14 -15.26
C PHE A 277 -22.15 -1.40 -16.73
N ALA A 278 -21.46 -2.34 -17.38
CA ALA A 278 -21.73 -2.68 -18.77
C ALA A 278 -23.17 -3.16 -18.98
N VAL A 279 -23.64 -4.09 -18.14
CA VAL A 279 -25.00 -4.65 -18.22
C VAL A 279 -26.06 -3.58 -17.95
N ILE A 280 -25.92 -2.79 -16.88
CA ILE A 280 -26.91 -1.76 -16.55
C ILE A 280 -26.99 -0.69 -17.63
N LEU A 281 -25.86 -0.16 -18.08
CA LEU A 281 -25.86 0.93 -19.06
C LEU A 281 -26.38 0.48 -20.42
N THR A 282 -26.03 -0.73 -20.85
CA THR A 282 -26.58 -1.31 -22.09
C THR A 282 -28.08 -1.58 -21.96
N THR A 283 -28.54 -2.08 -20.81
CA THR A 283 -29.97 -2.29 -20.55
C THR A 283 -30.74 -0.97 -20.56
N VAL A 284 -30.23 0.08 -19.91
CA VAL A 284 -30.85 1.41 -19.91
C VAL A 284 -30.91 2.01 -21.31
N ALA A 285 -29.83 1.92 -22.09
CA ALA A 285 -29.80 2.37 -23.48
C ALA A 285 -30.84 1.63 -24.33
N PHE A 286 -30.93 0.31 -24.18
CA PHE A 286 -31.87 -0.53 -24.90
C PHE A 286 -33.32 -0.19 -24.54
N LEU A 287 -33.68 -0.15 -23.25
CA LEU A 287 -35.03 0.19 -22.79
C LEU A 287 -35.47 1.57 -23.27
N LYS A 288 -34.57 2.56 -23.27
CA LYS A 288 -34.89 3.90 -23.74
C LYS A 288 -35.09 3.94 -25.25
N PHE A 289 -34.26 3.24 -26.02
CA PHE A 289 -34.42 3.12 -27.47
C PHE A 289 -35.80 2.55 -27.84
N PHE A 290 -36.23 1.45 -27.20
CA PHE A 290 -37.56 0.88 -27.42
C PHE A 290 -38.69 1.84 -27.06
N ARG A 291 -38.54 2.64 -26.01
CA ARG A 291 -39.56 3.61 -25.60
C ARG A 291 -39.63 4.84 -26.50
N SER A 292 -38.56 5.16 -27.22
CA SER A 292 -38.54 6.28 -28.18
C SER A 292 -38.99 5.86 -29.59
N ASP A 293 -39.01 4.56 -29.89
CA ASP A 293 -39.41 3.98 -31.19
C ASP A 293 -40.91 3.57 -31.23
N ILE A 294 -41.59 3.61 -30.08
CA ILE A 294 -43.06 3.43 -29.93
C ILE A 294 -43.70 4.81 -29.77
#